data_AF-A0A940C100-F1
#
_entry.id   AF-A0A940C100-F1
#
_cell.length_a   1.000
_cell.length_b   1.000
_cell.length_c   1.000
_cell.angle_alpha   90.00
_cell.angle_beta   90.00
_cell.angle_gamma   90.00
#
_symmetry.space_group_name_H-M   'P 1'
#
loop_
_entity.id
_entity.type
_entity.pdbx_description
1 polymer ?
#
loop_
_entity_poly.entity_id
_entity_poly.type
_entity_poly.pdbx_seq_one_letter_code
_entity_poly.pdbx_strand_id
1 'polypeptide(L)'
;MNKTSDFIIENGILKAYNGDEKVVCVPDGVVCIGGIILKEEIDKEYLRASAFEYAYKAFYCNKTIEEVVLPDSVTAIGFKSFLCCENLKTMTFSANLKKIECCALTNCINLKIIIFKGSIYEFCLLDVESHNGLDLDEVICSDGTIKFHREHYIDELHFPGTREEWNFMCERGNTGWLKRRAKKVICTDD
;
A
#
# COMPACT_ATOMS: atom_id res chain seq x y z
N MET A 1 19.55 -9.16 9.52
CA MET A 1 18.81 -9.71 8.35
C MET A 1 17.87 -10.75 8.92
N ASN A 2 16.58 -10.61 8.64
CA ASN A 2 15.54 -11.54 9.08
C ASN A 2 15.80 -12.97 8.60
N LYS A 3 15.34 -13.97 9.36
CA LYS A 3 15.54 -15.37 9.02
C LYS A 3 14.40 -15.83 8.13
N THR A 4 14.71 -16.66 7.12
CA THR A 4 13.67 -17.21 6.22
C THR A 4 12.60 -18.00 6.97
N SER A 5 12.95 -18.62 8.11
CA SER A 5 12.03 -19.35 8.99
C SER A 5 10.95 -18.47 9.64
N ASP A 6 11.15 -17.16 9.68
CA ASP A 6 10.23 -16.22 10.31
C ASP A 6 8.97 -15.99 9.45
N PHE A 7 9.02 -16.39 8.18
CA PHE A 7 7.95 -16.21 7.20
C PHE A 7 7.18 -17.50 6.96
N ILE A 8 5.86 -17.45 7.17
CA ILE A 8 4.95 -18.51 6.73
C ILE A 8 4.41 -18.12 5.35
N ILE A 9 4.99 -18.70 4.30
CA ILE A 9 4.62 -18.41 2.91
C ILE A 9 4.05 -19.68 2.27
N GLU A 10 2.92 -19.54 1.59
CA GLU A 10 2.33 -20.63 0.81
C GLU A 10 1.71 -20.06 -0.46
N ASN A 11 2.03 -20.66 -1.61
CA ASN A 11 1.52 -20.26 -2.92
C ASN A 11 1.72 -18.77 -3.25
N GLY A 12 2.85 -18.18 -2.84
CA GLY A 12 3.16 -16.76 -3.03
C GLY A 12 2.41 -15.82 -2.07
N ILE A 13 1.67 -16.34 -1.10
CA ILE A 13 1.00 -15.55 -0.07
C ILE A 13 1.83 -15.58 1.20
N LEU A 14 2.23 -14.42 1.70
CA LEU A 14 2.76 -14.31 3.05
C LEU A 14 1.60 -14.37 4.04
N LYS A 15 1.43 -15.51 4.72
CA LYS A 15 0.31 -15.76 5.64
C LYS A 15 0.56 -15.20 7.03
N ALA A 16 1.81 -15.27 7.51
CA ALA A 16 2.21 -14.76 8.81
C ALA A 16 3.71 -14.46 8.84
N TYR A 17 4.10 -13.48 9.65
CA TYR A 17 5.48 -13.19 10.03
C TYR A 17 5.62 -13.30 11.55
N ASN A 18 6.54 -14.16 12.00
CA ASN A 18 6.76 -14.50 13.41
C ASN A 18 8.11 -14.00 13.95
N GLY A 19 8.85 -13.22 13.15
CA GLY A 19 10.12 -12.65 13.57
C GLY A 19 9.97 -11.41 14.45
N ASP A 20 11.07 -10.98 15.04
CA ASP A 20 11.18 -9.85 15.97
C ASP A 20 12.06 -8.71 15.43
N GLU A 21 12.56 -8.84 14.20
CA GLU A 21 13.36 -7.81 13.54
C GLU A 21 12.59 -6.50 13.34
N LYS A 22 13.29 -5.38 13.51
CA LYS A 22 12.75 -4.03 13.27
C LYS A 22 12.64 -3.69 11.79
N VAL A 23 13.57 -4.22 10.98
CA VAL A 23 13.62 -3.99 9.53
C VAL A 23 13.38 -5.33 8.85
N VAL A 24 12.28 -5.42 8.10
CA VAL A 24 11.82 -6.65 7.46
C VAL A 24 11.88 -6.50 5.95
N CYS A 25 12.80 -7.21 5.30
CA CYS A 25 12.75 -7.44 3.86
C CYS A 25 11.88 -8.67 3.59
N VAL A 26 10.76 -8.51 2.88
CA VAL A 26 9.91 -9.64 2.50
C VAL A 26 10.59 -10.45 1.38
N PRO A 27 10.64 -11.79 1.43
CA PRO A 27 11.33 -12.60 0.43
C PRO A 27 10.74 -12.48 -0.98
N ASP A 28 11.60 -12.55 -2.00
CA ASP A 28 11.19 -12.62 -3.40
C ASP A 28 10.24 -13.80 -3.67
N GLY A 29 9.33 -13.63 -4.62
CA GLY A 29 8.31 -14.63 -4.96
C GLY A 29 7.04 -14.53 -4.11
N VAL A 30 7.03 -13.69 -3.07
CA VAL A 30 5.79 -13.26 -2.43
C VAL A 30 5.05 -12.32 -3.36
N VAL A 31 3.80 -12.64 -3.67
CA VAL A 31 2.91 -11.91 -4.57
C VAL A 31 1.84 -11.14 -3.79
N CYS A 32 1.41 -11.66 -2.63
CA CYS A 32 0.43 -11.02 -1.77
C CYS A 32 0.87 -11.03 -0.32
N ILE A 33 0.74 -9.88 0.36
CA ILE A 33 0.92 -9.78 1.81
C ILE A 33 -0.42 -10.03 2.48
N GLY A 34 -0.55 -11.09 3.27
CA GLY A 34 -1.82 -11.50 3.85
C GLY A 34 -2.90 -11.74 2.80
N GLY A 35 -4.16 -11.56 3.19
CA GLY A 35 -5.31 -11.70 2.30
C GLY A 35 -5.47 -13.09 1.69
N ILE A 36 -6.15 -13.16 0.55
CA ILE A 36 -6.34 -14.37 -0.25
C ILE A 36 -6.10 -13.98 -1.71
N ILE A 37 -5.30 -14.76 -2.44
CA ILE A 37 -5.22 -14.62 -3.90
C ILE A 37 -6.42 -15.36 -4.50
N LEU A 38 -7.39 -14.62 -5.02
CA LEU A 38 -8.51 -15.19 -5.76
C LEU A 38 -8.03 -15.47 -7.18
N LYS A 39 -7.86 -16.75 -7.53
CA LYS A 39 -7.37 -17.13 -8.86
C LYS A 39 -8.44 -17.01 -9.95
N GLU A 40 -9.73 -16.93 -9.63
CA GLU A 40 -10.84 -16.87 -10.60
C GLU A 40 -12.07 -16.09 -10.06
N GLU A 41 -12.92 -15.64 -10.98
CA GLU A 41 -14.19 -14.92 -10.76
C GLU A 41 -15.19 -15.74 -9.93
N ILE A 42 -15.03 -15.74 -8.62
CA ILE A 42 -16.08 -16.19 -7.70
C ILE A 42 -16.99 -15.00 -7.41
N ASP A 43 -18.30 -15.28 -7.38
CA ASP A 43 -19.37 -14.31 -7.15
C ASP A 43 -19.05 -13.37 -5.98
N LYS A 44 -18.96 -12.06 -6.28
CA LYS A 44 -18.51 -11.00 -5.38
C LYS A 44 -19.35 -10.93 -4.09
N GLU A 45 -20.58 -11.43 -4.13
CA GLU A 45 -21.53 -11.43 -3.02
C GLU A 45 -21.25 -12.53 -1.98
N TYR A 46 -20.80 -13.71 -2.40
CA TYR A 46 -20.36 -14.78 -1.48
C TYR A 46 -19.04 -14.42 -0.78
N LEU A 47 -18.21 -13.63 -1.46
CA LEU A 47 -16.89 -13.20 -1.03
C LEU A 47 -16.90 -12.17 0.10
N ARG A 48 -17.93 -11.30 0.14
CA ARG A 48 -17.94 -10.15 1.06
C ARG A 48 -18.23 -10.49 2.52
N ALA A 49 -18.73 -11.69 2.81
CA ALA A 49 -19.03 -12.13 4.17
C ALA A 49 -18.00 -13.14 4.72
N SER A 50 -17.60 -14.14 3.92
CA SER A 50 -16.72 -15.23 4.40
C SER A 50 -15.23 -15.02 4.10
N ALA A 51 -14.84 -14.35 3.01
CA ALA A 51 -13.42 -14.22 2.67
C ALA A 51 -12.65 -13.32 3.66
N PHE A 52 -13.32 -12.35 4.29
CA PHE A 52 -12.73 -11.50 5.33
C PHE A 52 -12.41 -12.25 6.63
N GLU A 53 -13.12 -13.35 6.91
CA GLU A 53 -12.91 -14.17 8.10
C GLU A 53 -11.70 -15.10 7.96
N TYR A 54 -11.44 -15.59 6.74
CA TYR A 54 -10.30 -16.47 6.42
C TYR A 54 -9.07 -15.73 5.87
N ALA A 55 -9.17 -14.42 5.66
CA ALA A 55 -8.04 -13.62 5.18
C ALA A 55 -6.86 -13.65 6.17
N TYR A 56 -5.68 -13.97 5.65
CA TYR A 56 -4.44 -13.94 6.42
C TYR A 56 -4.07 -12.51 6.79
N LYS A 57 -3.55 -12.31 8.00
CA LYS A 57 -3.20 -10.99 8.52
C LYS A 57 -1.72 -10.98 8.87
N ALA A 58 -0.87 -10.95 7.84
CA ALA A 58 0.54 -11.34 7.90
C ALA A 58 1.34 -10.73 9.05
N PHE A 59 1.14 -9.45 9.33
CA PHE A 59 1.83 -8.66 10.36
C PHE A 59 0.86 -8.12 11.43
N TYR A 60 -0.31 -8.72 11.59
CA TYR A 60 -1.34 -8.23 12.51
C TYR A 60 -0.82 -7.95 13.92
N CYS A 61 -1.05 -6.72 14.40
CA CYS A 61 -0.61 -6.23 15.71
C CYS A 61 0.89 -6.39 15.97
N ASN A 62 1.73 -6.49 14.93
CA ASN A 62 3.17 -6.59 15.15
C ASN A 62 3.68 -5.29 15.79
N LYS A 63 4.30 -5.43 16.98
CA LYS A 63 4.81 -4.31 17.77
C LYS A 63 6.32 -4.11 17.66
N THR A 64 7.02 -4.88 16.82
CA THR A 64 8.48 -4.78 16.67
C THR A 64 8.89 -4.10 15.38
N ILE A 65 8.15 -4.32 14.28
CA ILE A 65 8.51 -3.80 12.97
C ILE A 65 8.44 -2.27 12.97
N GLU A 66 9.50 -1.67 12.45
CA GLU A 66 9.64 -0.24 12.19
C GLU A 66 9.73 0.05 10.69
N GLU A 67 10.26 -0.89 9.91
CA GLU A 67 10.42 -0.78 8.46
C GLU A 67 10.08 -2.11 7.75
N VAL A 68 9.38 -2.01 6.62
CA VAL A 68 9.07 -3.17 5.76
C VAL A 68 9.43 -2.85 4.31
N VAL A 69 10.21 -3.73 3.68
CA VAL A 69 10.57 -3.63 2.27
C VAL A 69 9.88 -4.74 1.47
N LEU A 70 8.98 -4.35 0.57
CA LEU A 70 8.28 -5.28 -0.32
C LEU A 70 9.14 -5.57 -1.57
N PRO A 71 9.25 -6.84 -1.99
CA PRO A 71 9.90 -7.21 -3.24
C PRO A 71 9.00 -6.84 -4.43
N ASP A 72 9.61 -6.76 -5.61
CA ASP A 72 8.92 -6.27 -6.81
C ASP A 72 7.80 -7.20 -7.28
N SER A 73 7.80 -8.46 -6.82
CA SER A 73 6.75 -9.45 -7.10
C SER A 73 5.43 -9.17 -6.38
N VAL A 74 5.41 -8.34 -5.32
CA VAL A 74 4.18 -8.06 -4.57
C VAL A 74 3.24 -7.17 -5.39
N THR A 75 2.02 -7.66 -5.61
CA THR A 75 0.97 -6.94 -6.34
C THR A 75 -0.21 -6.54 -5.45
N ALA A 76 -0.33 -7.08 -4.23
CA ALA A 76 -1.42 -6.76 -3.31
C ALA A 76 -1.02 -6.79 -1.82
N ILE A 77 -1.64 -5.90 -1.03
CA ILE A 77 -1.65 -5.94 0.43
C ILE A 77 -3.08 -6.23 0.88
N GLY A 78 -3.29 -7.40 1.48
CA GLY A 78 -4.59 -7.92 1.83
C GLY A 78 -5.17 -7.36 3.13
N PHE A 79 -6.44 -7.68 3.36
CA PHE A 79 -7.23 -7.24 4.51
C PHE A 79 -6.51 -7.39 5.86
N LYS A 80 -6.43 -6.29 6.63
CA LYS A 80 -5.81 -6.23 7.98
C LYS A 80 -4.35 -6.69 8.07
N SER A 81 -3.63 -6.79 6.95
CA SER A 81 -2.27 -7.35 6.94
C SER A 81 -1.30 -6.69 7.90
N PHE A 82 -1.41 -5.38 8.11
CA PHE A 82 -0.61 -4.58 9.04
C PHE A 82 -1.48 -3.88 10.10
N LEU A 83 -2.71 -4.35 10.36
CA LEU A 83 -3.57 -3.70 11.34
C LEU A 83 -2.86 -3.58 12.70
N CYS A 84 -2.85 -2.38 13.29
CA CYS A 84 -2.23 -2.07 14.59
C CYS A 84 -0.70 -2.28 14.66
N CYS A 85 0.01 -2.20 13.54
CA CYS A 85 1.48 -2.10 13.51
C CYS A 85 1.93 -0.68 13.91
N GLU A 86 1.72 -0.32 15.17
CA GLU A 86 1.89 1.06 15.65
C GLU A 86 3.33 1.56 15.55
N ASN A 87 4.34 0.67 15.59
CA ASN A 87 5.74 1.06 15.48
C ASN A 87 6.25 1.15 14.03
N LEU A 88 5.46 0.72 13.05
CA LEU A 88 5.80 0.80 11.64
C LEU A 88 5.87 2.26 11.22
N LYS A 89 7.03 2.70 10.73
CA LYS A 89 7.33 4.09 10.35
C LYS A 89 7.44 4.26 8.85
N THR A 90 8.04 3.26 8.20
CA THR A 90 8.38 3.31 6.78
C THR A 90 8.03 2.02 6.09
N MET A 91 7.49 2.10 4.88
CA MET A 91 7.38 0.95 4.00
C MET A 91 7.91 1.27 2.61
N THR A 92 8.59 0.30 2.01
CA THR A 92 8.94 0.34 0.59
C THR A 92 7.93 -0.50 -0.19
N PHE A 93 7.18 0.14 -1.08
CA PHE A 93 6.22 -0.49 -1.98
C PHE A 93 6.86 -0.85 -3.31
N SER A 94 6.45 -2.00 -3.85
CA SER A 94 6.76 -2.44 -5.21
C SER A 94 6.15 -1.50 -6.25
N ALA A 95 6.84 -1.29 -7.38
CA ALA A 95 6.27 -0.61 -8.55
C ALA A 95 5.06 -1.38 -9.14
N ASN A 96 5.00 -2.70 -8.90
CA ASN A 96 3.92 -3.57 -9.37
C ASN A 96 2.76 -3.71 -8.39
N LEU A 97 2.78 -3.00 -7.26
CA LEU A 97 1.66 -2.99 -6.32
C LEU A 97 0.43 -2.44 -7.05
N LYS A 98 -0.72 -3.12 -6.92
CA LYS A 98 -1.97 -2.72 -7.58
C LYS A 98 -3.09 -2.48 -6.60
N LYS A 99 -3.13 -3.22 -5.49
CA LYS A 99 -4.26 -3.21 -4.56
C LYS A 99 -3.84 -3.15 -3.09
N ILE A 100 -4.53 -2.32 -2.32
CA ILE A 100 -4.46 -2.27 -0.86
C ILE A 100 -5.89 -2.40 -0.32
N GLU A 101 -6.16 -3.48 0.39
CA GLU A 101 -7.50 -3.80 0.86
C GLU A 101 -7.91 -3.04 2.13
N CYS A 102 -9.19 -3.13 2.46
CA CYS A 102 -9.77 -2.49 3.63
C CYS A 102 -8.99 -2.85 4.91
N CYS A 103 -8.82 -1.88 5.80
CA CYS A 103 -8.10 -2.03 7.07
C CYS A 103 -6.64 -2.53 6.98
N ALA A 104 -6.04 -2.64 5.80
CA ALA A 104 -4.71 -3.22 5.63
C ALA A 104 -3.64 -2.56 6.50
N LEU A 105 -3.68 -1.22 6.64
CA LEU A 105 -2.71 -0.39 7.37
C LEU A 105 -3.38 0.43 8.49
N THR A 106 -4.60 0.07 8.89
CA THR A 106 -5.31 0.80 9.95
C THR A 106 -4.54 0.72 11.28
N ASN A 107 -4.54 1.81 12.05
CA ASN A 107 -3.78 1.97 13.29
C ASN A 107 -2.25 1.79 13.13
N CYS A 108 -1.70 1.92 11.91
CA CYS A 108 -0.26 2.16 11.71
C CYS A 108 0.05 3.64 11.97
N ILE A 109 -0.17 4.11 13.19
CA ILE A 109 -0.21 5.55 13.52
C ILE A 109 1.11 6.30 13.25
N ASN A 110 2.24 5.58 13.29
CA ASN A 110 3.56 6.13 13.01
C ASN A 110 4.01 5.95 11.55
N LEU A 111 3.22 5.27 10.71
CA LEU A 111 3.55 5.07 9.30
C LEU A 111 3.35 6.39 8.58
N LYS A 112 4.45 7.10 8.36
CA LYS A 112 4.45 8.44 7.77
C LYS A 112 5.14 8.52 6.43
N ILE A 113 5.99 7.55 6.11
CA ILE A 113 6.80 7.56 4.90
C ILE A 113 6.55 6.30 4.08
N ILE A 114 6.19 6.47 2.82
CA ILE A 114 6.25 5.40 1.82
C ILE A 114 7.38 5.69 0.85
N ILE A 115 8.23 4.70 0.60
CA ILE A 115 9.13 4.69 -0.56
C ILE A 115 8.43 3.87 -1.64
N PHE A 116 8.11 4.48 -2.77
CA PHE A 116 7.47 3.78 -3.88
C PHE A 116 8.49 3.58 -5.01
N LYS A 117 8.67 2.33 -5.43
CA LYS A 117 9.64 1.96 -6.49
C LYS A 117 9.19 2.33 -7.92
N GLY A 118 8.02 2.92 -8.07
CA GLY A 118 7.53 3.47 -9.33
C GLY A 118 7.47 4.99 -9.29
N SER A 119 6.64 5.54 -10.16
CA SER A 119 6.32 6.96 -10.25
C SER A 119 5.16 7.38 -9.34
N ILE A 120 5.05 8.67 -9.06
CA ILE A 120 3.89 9.19 -8.32
C ILE A 120 2.57 8.92 -9.05
N TYR A 121 2.60 8.82 -10.39
CA TYR A 121 1.44 8.46 -11.20
C TYR A 121 0.96 7.04 -10.90
N GLU A 122 1.86 6.06 -10.97
CA GLU A 122 1.54 4.66 -10.67
C GLU A 122 1.09 4.50 -9.22
N PHE A 123 1.69 5.25 -8.29
CA PHE A 123 1.24 5.28 -6.90
C PHE A 123 -0.21 5.77 -6.77
N CYS A 124 -0.58 6.78 -7.56
CA CYS A 124 -1.95 7.30 -7.56
C CYS A 124 -2.96 6.29 -8.12
N LEU A 125 -2.55 5.43 -9.05
CA LEU A 125 -3.39 4.39 -9.66
C LEU A 125 -3.67 3.19 -8.75
N LEU A 126 -3.07 3.11 -7.57
CA LEU A 126 -3.34 2.03 -6.62
C LEU A 126 -4.83 1.95 -6.27
N ASP A 127 -5.43 0.77 -6.42
CA ASP A 127 -6.77 0.47 -5.92
C ASP A 127 -6.71 0.31 -4.40
N VAL A 128 -7.04 1.39 -3.70
CA VAL A 128 -7.00 1.45 -2.24
C VAL A 128 -8.41 1.50 -1.70
N GLU A 129 -8.84 0.42 -1.05
CA GLU A 129 -10.18 0.34 -0.45
C GLU A 129 -10.35 1.32 0.73
N SER A 130 -11.59 1.66 1.05
CA SER A 130 -11.91 2.57 2.17
C SER A 130 -11.34 2.05 3.50
N HIS A 131 -11.07 2.96 4.45
CA HIS A 131 -10.59 2.61 5.80
C HIS A 131 -9.30 1.77 5.79
N ASN A 132 -8.41 1.98 4.82
CA ASN A 132 -7.14 1.27 4.70
C ASN A 132 -6.06 1.77 5.67
N GLY A 133 -6.15 2.98 6.20
CA GLY A 133 -5.19 3.52 7.19
C GLY A 133 -3.98 4.26 6.62
N LEU A 134 -3.89 4.49 5.31
CA LEU A 134 -2.85 5.35 4.72
C LEU A 134 -3.12 6.82 5.04
N ASP A 135 -2.46 7.30 6.09
CA ASP A 135 -2.36 8.72 6.46
C ASP A 135 -0.89 9.13 6.51
N LEU A 136 -0.35 9.45 5.33
CA LEU A 136 1.08 9.65 5.09
C LEU A 136 1.46 11.13 5.16
N ASP A 137 2.64 11.39 5.73
CA ASP A 137 3.29 12.69 5.63
C ASP A 137 4.13 12.78 4.34
N GLU A 138 4.72 11.68 3.88
CA GLU A 138 5.64 11.60 2.74
C GLU A 138 5.46 10.33 1.87
N VAL A 139 5.52 10.52 0.55
CA VAL A 139 5.74 9.45 -0.45
C VAL A 139 6.97 9.85 -1.25
N ILE A 140 7.97 8.97 -1.33
CA ILE A 140 9.21 9.17 -2.08
C ILE A 140 9.21 8.19 -3.25
N CYS A 141 9.06 8.71 -4.46
CA CYS A 141 9.09 7.90 -5.67
C CYS A 141 10.54 7.75 -6.16
N SER A 142 10.95 6.54 -6.58
CA SER A 142 12.32 6.27 -7.03
C SER A 142 12.68 6.94 -8.35
N ASP A 143 11.69 7.43 -9.11
CA ASP A 143 11.87 8.27 -10.30
C ASP A 143 12.29 9.71 -9.97
N GLY A 144 12.35 10.08 -8.68
CA GLY A 144 12.71 11.41 -8.21
C GLY A 144 11.51 12.37 -8.07
N THR A 145 10.28 11.90 -8.29
CA THR A 145 9.08 12.74 -8.25
C THR A 145 8.57 12.93 -6.81
N ILE A 146 9.06 14.02 -6.20
CA ILE A 146 8.56 14.83 -5.06
C ILE A 146 8.50 14.18 -3.66
N LYS A 147 9.14 14.89 -2.70
CA LYS A 147 9.00 14.79 -1.25
C LYS A 147 7.79 15.61 -0.77
N PHE A 148 6.92 15.03 0.05
CA PHE A 148 5.93 15.78 0.80
C PHE A 148 6.52 16.12 2.17
N HIS A 149 6.64 17.40 2.49
CA HIS A 149 6.80 17.86 3.86
C HIS A 149 5.50 18.56 4.26
N ARG A 150 5.03 18.37 5.50
CA ARG A 150 3.74 18.84 6.05
C ARG A 150 3.33 20.29 5.73
N GLU A 151 4.26 21.13 5.28
CA GLU A 151 4.07 22.57 5.06
C GLU A 151 4.15 23.02 3.59
N HIS A 152 4.42 22.11 2.63
CA HIS A 152 4.59 22.48 1.22
C HIS A 152 3.52 21.85 0.33
N TYR A 153 2.71 22.71 -0.29
CA TYR A 153 1.84 22.37 -1.40
C TYR A 153 2.66 21.98 -2.64
N ILE A 154 2.14 21.11 -3.49
CA ILE A 154 2.70 20.87 -4.83
C ILE A 154 2.25 22.03 -5.71
N ASP A 155 3.19 22.83 -6.21
CA ASP A 155 2.84 23.97 -7.08
C ASP A 155 2.22 23.51 -8.40
N GLU A 156 2.82 22.48 -9.02
CA GLU A 156 2.33 21.88 -10.26
C GLU A 156 2.53 20.36 -10.24
N LEU A 157 1.45 19.60 -10.45
CA LEU A 157 1.46 18.14 -10.59
C LEU A 157 1.12 17.80 -12.05
N HIS A 158 2.04 17.16 -12.76
CA HIS A 158 1.76 16.63 -14.09
C HIS A 158 1.14 15.23 -13.96
N PHE A 159 -0.13 15.11 -14.33
CA PHE A 159 -0.86 13.86 -14.39
C PHE A 159 -0.88 13.36 -15.85
N PRO A 160 -0.23 12.24 -16.18
CA PRO A 160 -0.17 11.70 -17.54
C PRO A 160 -1.47 10.94 -17.92
N GLY A 161 -2.62 11.57 -17.68
CA GLY A 161 -3.95 11.09 -18.04
C GLY A 161 -4.93 12.26 -18.20
N THR A 162 -6.18 11.98 -18.54
CA THR A 162 -7.19 13.02 -18.77
C THR A 162 -7.70 13.66 -17.48
N ARG A 163 -8.29 14.85 -17.57
CA ARG A 163 -8.94 15.51 -16.45
C ARG A 163 -10.07 14.67 -15.84
N GLU A 164 -10.78 13.92 -16.68
CA GLU A 164 -11.84 13.01 -16.24
C GLU A 164 -11.28 11.87 -15.38
N GLU A 165 -10.20 11.22 -15.83
CA GLU A 165 -9.50 10.18 -15.07
C GLU A 165 -9.00 10.72 -13.72
N TRP A 166 -8.39 11.91 -13.71
CA TRP A 166 -7.95 12.56 -12.47
C TRP A 166 -9.12 12.79 -11.49
N ASN A 167 -10.25 13.31 -11.98
CA ASN A 167 -11.42 13.55 -11.13
C ASN A 167 -12.00 12.24 -10.59
N PHE A 168 -12.11 11.22 -11.43
CA PHE A 168 -12.56 9.89 -11.03
C PHE A 168 -11.69 9.31 -9.92
N MET A 169 -10.36 9.41 -10.06
CA MET A 169 -9.39 9.00 -9.03
C MET A 169 -9.56 9.77 -7.72
N CYS A 170 -9.81 11.08 -7.79
CA CYS A 170 -9.98 11.90 -6.59
C CYS A 170 -11.30 11.65 -5.85
N GLU A 171 -12.35 11.24 -6.57
CA GLU A 171 -13.69 11.00 -6.02
C GLU A 171 -13.85 9.60 -5.42
N ARG A 172 -13.18 8.59 -6.00
CA ARG A 172 -13.31 7.19 -5.59
C ARG A 172 -12.04 6.59 -4.99
N GLY A 173 -10.88 7.17 -5.25
CA GLY A 173 -9.58 6.69 -4.80
C GLY A 173 -9.08 7.40 -3.54
N ASN A 174 -7.96 6.89 -3.02
CA ASN A 174 -7.29 7.46 -1.85
C ASN A 174 -6.34 8.62 -2.22
N THR A 175 -6.54 9.29 -3.36
CA THR A 175 -5.76 10.46 -3.80
C THR A 175 -6.49 11.78 -3.56
N GLY A 176 -7.68 11.74 -2.93
CA GLY A 176 -8.39 12.97 -2.54
C GLY A 176 -7.57 13.90 -1.64
N TRP A 177 -6.61 13.37 -0.87
CA TRP A 177 -5.64 14.19 -0.13
C TRP A 177 -4.59 14.85 -1.05
N LEU A 178 -4.24 14.22 -2.17
CA LEU A 178 -3.35 14.78 -3.18
C LEU A 178 -4.01 15.95 -3.91
N LYS A 179 -5.31 15.84 -4.23
CA LYS A 179 -6.13 16.96 -4.75
C LYS A 179 -6.12 18.16 -3.81
N ARG A 180 -6.11 17.95 -2.49
CA ARG A 180 -6.04 19.04 -1.50
C ARG A 180 -4.66 19.69 -1.37
N ARG A 181 -3.61 19.02 -1.87
CA ARG A 181 -2.21 19.46 -1.71
C ARG A 181 -1.57 19.95 -3.01
N ALA A 182 -2.11 19.61 -4.17
CA ALA A 182 -1.70 20.20 -5.45
C ALA A 182 -2.44 21.50 -5.75
N LYS A 183 -1.71 22.62 -5.89
CA LYS A 183 -2.26 23.93 -6.28
C LYS A 183 -2.75 23.90 -7.73
N LYS A 184 -2.02 23.20 -8.59
CA LYS A 184 -2.33 23.03 -10.00
C LYS A 184 -2.04 21.59 -10.41
N VAL A 185 -2.96 21.01 -11.17
CA VAL A 185 -2.80 19.68 -11.77
C VAL A 185 -2.91 19.87 -13.27
N ILE A 186 -1.87 19.52 -14.02
CA ILE A 186 -1.85 19.51 -15.49
C ILE A 186 -2.12 18.10 -15.97
N CYS A 187 -3.20 17.91 -16.69
CA CYS A 187 -3.59 16.66 -17.34
C CYS A 187 -3.10 16.65 -18.81
N THR A 188 -3.13 15.49 -19.47
CA THR A 188 -2.68 15.38 -20.87
C THR A 188 -3.61 16.06 -21.88
N ASP A 189 -4.81 16.41 -21.44
CA ASP A 189 -5.89 17.06 -22.20
C ASP A 189 -6.09 18.55 -21.85
N ASP A 190 -5.21 19.15 -21.04
CA ASP A 190 -5.14 20.61 -20.80
C ASP A 190 -4.31 21.34 -21.87
#